data_AF-A0A926S5P5-F1
#
_entry.id   AF-A0A926S5P5-F1
#
_cell.length_a   1.000
_cell.length_b   1.000
_cell.length_c   1.000
_cell.angle_alpha   90.00
_cell.angle_beta   90.00
_cell.angle_gamma   90.00
#
_symmetry.space_group_name_H-M   'P 1'
#
loop_
_entity.id
_entity.type
_entity.pdbx_description
1 polymer ?
#
loop_
_entity_poly.entity_id
_entity_poly.type
_entity_poly.pdbx_seq_one_letter_code
_entity_poly.pdbx_strand_id
1 'polypeptide(L)'
;MKYVTRYAEDTLSRMFSLPATGQEQDWEVELADDDRTEEFLAGYPEIKDDDELAFGLVWLIVASFDFRIWDRMSDIELDFYDIMENCGFDVTKAYTSEELRLWEEVSALLIERKDFFKEIIEYFSINHVERTAFPSGLLFGQTFHWELDEKS
;
A
#
# COMPACT_ATOMS: atom_id res chain seq x y z
N MET A 1 16.40 -6.42 1.40
CA MET A 1 15.42 -6.36 0.31
C MET A 1 14.93 -7.77 0.05
N LYS A 2 13.87 -8.14 0.76
CA LYS A 2 12.90 -9.15 0.38
C LYS A 2 12.21 -8.70 -0.90
N TYR A 3 11.76 -9.69 -1.66
CA TYR A 3 11.01 -9.54 -2.89
C TYR A 3 9.91 -10.59 -2.86
N VAL A 4 8.85 -10.37 -3.63
CA VAL A 4 7.86 -11.42 -3.88
C VAL A 4 8.56 -12.56 -4.63
N THR A 5 8.42 -13.78 -4.13
CA THR A 5 9.06 -14.94 -4.76
C THR A 5 8.20 -15.50 -5.87
N ARG A 6 8.80 -16.23 -6.81
CA ARG A 6 8.02 -16.88 -7.88
C ARG A 6 6.97 -17.86 -7.34
N TYR A 7 7.28 -18.54 -6.23
CA TYR A 7 6.32 -19.40 -5.54
C TYR A 7 5.11 -18.59 -5.04
N ALA A 8 5.36 -17.42 -4.43
CA ALA A 8 4.30 -16.55 -3.98
C ALA A 8 3.48 -15.98 -5.15
N GLU A 9 4.12 -15.45 -6.19
CA GLU A 9 3.46 -14.97 -7.41
C GLU A 9 2.51 -16.03 -7.98
N ASP A 10 3.02 -17.23 -8.25
CA ASP A 10 2.24 -18.29 -8.89
C ASP A 10 1.11 -18.80 -7.98
N THR A 11 1.32 -18.81 -6.66
CA THR A 11 0.33 -19.30 -5.69
C THR A 11 -0.78 -18.28 -5.46
N LEU A 12 -0.42 -17.02 -5.24
CA LEU A 12 -1.37 -15.91 -5.07
C LEU A 12 -2.16 -15.65 -6.36
N SER A 13 -1.49 -15.71 -7.52
CA SER A 13 -2.18 -15.59 -8.82
C SER A 13 -3.25 -16.65 -9.01
N ARG A 14 -3.00 -17.89 -8.55
CA ARG A 14 -4.00 -18.95 -8.58
C ARG A 14 -5.09 -18.76 -7.53
N MET A 15 -4.71 -18.39 -6.30
CA MET A 15 -5.64 -18.18 -5.19
C MET A 15 -6.66 -17.08 -5.51
N PHE A 16 -6.21 -15.96 -6.06
CA PHE A 16 -7.03 -14.79 -6.37
C PHE A 16 -7.37 -14.70 -7.86
N SER A 17 -7.13 -15.74 -8.67
CA SER A 17 -7.42 -15.72 -10.12
C SER A 17 -6.89 -14.45 -10.83
N LEU A 18 -5.69 -14.00 -10.45
CA LEU A 18 -5.10 -12.78 -11.01
C LEU A 18 -4.73 -13.00 -12.48
N PRO A 19 -4.80 -11.97 -13.34
CA PRO A 19 -4.48 -12.07 -14.76
C PRO A 19 -2.97 -12.14 -15.04
N ALA A 20 -2.22 -12.85 -14.19
CA ALA A 20 -0.77 -12.99 -14.30
C ALA A 20 -0.38 -13.73 -15.59
N THR A 21 0.53 -13.14 -16.34
CA THR A 21 1.12 -13.67 -17.57
C THR A 21 2.43 -14.40 -17.33
N GLY A 22 3.05 -14.15 -16.17
CA GLY A 22 4.39 -14.62 -15.81
C GLY A 22 5.52 -13.78 -16.44
N GLN A 23 5.18 -12.61 -16.98
CA GLN A 23 6.14 -11.66 -17.59
C GLN A 23 6.27 -10.36 -16.79
N GLU A 24 5.51 -10.22 -15.70
CA GLU A 24 5.52 -9.06 -14.82
C GLU A 24 6.92 -8.89 -14.21
N GLN A 25 7.41 -7.65 -14.18
CA GLN A 25 8.66 -7.29 -13.50
C GLN A 25 8.41 -6.92 -12.04
N ASP A 26 7.33 -6.17 -11.81
CA ASP A 26 6.85 -5.77 -10.48
C ASP A 26 5.43 -6.34 -10.30
N TRP A 27 5.33 -7.67 -10.15
CA TRP A 27 4.07 -8.44 -10.15
C TRP A 27 2.98 -7.84 -9.25
N GLU A 28 3.37 -7.47 -8.04
CA GLU A 28 2.53 -6.81 -7.03
C GLU A 28 1.94 -5.45 -7.44
N VAL A 29 2.62 -4.70 -8.31
CA VAL A 29 2.24 -3.36 -8.77
C VAL A 29 1.48 -3.48 -10.09
N GLU A 30 1.96 -4.33 -10.99
CA GLU A 30 1.32 -4.58 -12.29
C GLU A 30 -0.03 -5.30 -12.15
N LEU A 31 -0.20 -6.13 -11.12
CA LEU A 31 -1.45 -6.83 -10.83
C LEU A 31 -2.23 -6.21 -9.67
N ALA A 32 -1.81 -5.03 -9.19
CA ALA A 32 -2.60 -4.25 -8.25
C ALA A 32 -3.98 -3.95 -8.85
N ASP A 33 -5.02 -4.06 -8.03
CA ASP A 33 -6.40 -3.91 -8.47
C ASP A 33 -7.18 -3.21 -7.35
N ASP A 34 -7.52 -1.95 -7.60
CA ASP A 34 -8.16 -1.08 -6.62
C ASP A 34 -9.49 -1.65 -6.14
N ASP A 35 -10.29 -2.27 -7.01
CA ASP A 35 -11.59 -2.88 -6.70
C ASP A 35 -11.48 -4.14 -5.82
N ARG A 36 -10.27 -4.70 -5.65
CA ARG A 36 -10.05 -6.00 -4.99
C ARG A 36 -9.32 -5.92 -3.67
N THR A 37 -9.03 -4.72 -3.18
CA THR A 37 -8.33 -4.51 -1.89
C THR A 37 -9.00 -5.28 -0.74
N GLU A 38 -10.33 -5.23 -0.61
CA GLU A 38 -11.08 -5.95 0.41
C GLU A 38 -11.02 -7.48 0.26
N GLU A 39 -10.99 -7.98 -0.97
CA GLU A 39 -10.84 -9.41 -1.24
C GLU A 39 -9.47 -9.90 -0.76
N PHE A 40 -8.42 -9.15 -1.08
CA PHE A 40 -7.06 -9.47 -0.66
C PHE A 40 -6.91 -9.42 0.86
N LEU A 41 -7.47 -8.39 1.51
CA LEU A 41 -7.54 -8.29 2.97
C LEU A 41 -8.25 -9.50 3.60
N ALA A 42 -9.38 -9.91 3.04
CA ALA A 42 -10.14 -11.07 3.52
C ALA A 42 -9.39 -12.40 3.38
N GLY A 43 -8.50 -12.52 2.38
CA GLY A 43 -7.69 -13.72 2.16
C GLY A 43 -6.43 -13.82 3.04
N TYR A 44 -5.94 -12.71 3.58
CA TYR A 44 -4.70 -12.69 4.37
C TYR A 44 -4.67 -13.69 5.56
N PRO A 45 -5.74 -13.84 6.36
CA PRO A 45 -5.75 -14.78 7.49
C PRO A 45 -5.48 -16.24 7.11
N GLU A 46 -5.78 -16.65 5.87
CA GLU A 46 -5.60 -18.04 5.41
C GLU A 46 -4.14 -18.38 5.14
N ILE A 47 -3.30 -17.38 4.86
CA ILE A 47 -1.92 -17.55 4.40
C ILE A 47 -0.88 -16.81 5.26
N LYS A 48 -1.31 -16.11 6.32
CA LYS A 48 -0.44 -15.26 7.15
C LYS A 48 0.73 -15.96 7.82
N ASP A 49 0.64 -17.27 8.00
CA ASP A 49 1.68 -18.11 8.61
C ASP A 49 2.73 -18.61 7.59
N ASP A 50 2.49 -18.45 6.29
CA ASP A 50 3.48 -18.65 5.22
C ASP A 50 4.11 -17.29 4.88
N ASP A 51 5.36 -17.09 5.30
CA ASP A 51 6.04 -15.81 5.16
C ASP A 51 6.16 -15.33 3.70
N GLU A 52 6.37 -16.23 2.73
CA GLU A 52 6.50 -15.84 1.33
C GLU A 52 5.14 -15.35 0.78
N LEU A 53 4.06 -16.08 1.10
CA LEU A 53 2.71 -15.72 0.69
C LEU A 53 2.20 -14.47 1.41
N ALA A 54 2.46 -14.36 2.72
CA ALA A 54 2.07 -13.20 3.52
C ALA A 54 2.77 -11.93 3.03
N PHE A 55 4.06 -12.00 2.71
CA PHE A 55 4.79 -10.87 2.16
C PHE A 55 4.24 -10.44 0.79
N GLY A 56 4.05 -11.40 -0.12
CA GLY A 56 3.50 -11.13 -1.45
C GLY A 56 2.08 -10.53 -1.40
N LEU A 57 1.20 -11.09 -0.57
CA LEU A 57 -0.17 -10.60 -0.46
C LEU A 57 -0.23 -9.22 0.20
N VAL A 58 0.56 -8.94 1.24
CA VAL A 58 0.56 -7.60 1.85
C VAL A 58 1.12 -6.56 0.89
N TRP A 59 2.09 -6.90 0.05
CA TRP A 59 2.54 -5.99 -1.00
C TRP A 59 1.41 -5.68 -1.98
N LEU A 60 0.74 -6.73 -2.49
CA LEU A 60 -0.40 -6.58 -3.40
C LEU A 60 -1.55 -5.76 -2.78
N ILE A 61 -1.86 -5.98 -1.50
CA ILE A 61 -2.86 -5.20 -0.74
C ILE A 61 -2.48 -3.72 -0.73
N VAL A 62 -1.24 -3.40 -0.36
CA VAL A 62 -0.80 -2.00 -0.25
C VAL A 62 -0.76 -1.32 -1.61
N ALA A 63 -0.25 -2.00 -2.65
CA ALA A 63 -0.23 -1.46 -4.02
C ALA A 63 -1.65 -1.22 -4.56
N SER A 64 -2.58 -2.14 -4.32
CA SER A 64 -3.98 -2.01 -4.71
C SER A 64 -4.68 -0.86 -3.98
N PHE A 65 -4.41 -0.71 -2.69
CA PHE A 65 -4.91 0.41 -1.90
C PHE A 65 -4.37 1.76 -2.37
N ASP A 66 -3.07 1.83 -2.69
CA ASP A 66 -2.45 3.04 -3.24
C ASP A 66 -3.04 3.41 -4.61
N PHE A 67 -3.27 2.40 -5.46
CA PHE A 67 -3.90 2.57 -6.76
C PHE A 67 -5.34 3.09 -6.67
N ARG A 68 -6.11 2.65 -5.66
CA ARG A 68 -7.46 3.18 -5.39
C ARG A 68 -7.46 4.69 -5.15
N ILE A 69 -6.50 5.16 -4.34
CA ILE A 69 -6.36 6.59 -4.05
C ILE A 69 -5.89 7.33 -5.31
N TRP A 70 -4.94 6.73 -6.04
CA TRP A 70 -4.43 7.26 -7.30
C TRP A 70 -5.55 7.50 -8.31
N ASP A 71 -6.39 6.49 -8.57
CA ASP A 71 -7.48 6.55 -9.55
C ASP A 71 -8.42 7.72 -9.23
N ARG A 72 -8.90 7.80 -7.98
CA ARG A 72 -9.75 8.91 -7.50
C ARG A 72 -9.09 10.28 -7.65
N MET A 73 -7.81 10.40 -7.27
CA MET A 73 -7.12 11.69 -7.25
C MET A 73 -6.66 12.13 -8.65
N SER A 74 -6.45 11.21 -9.58
CA SER A 74 -6.00 11.49 -10.95
C SER A 74 -6.99 12.34 -11.74
N ASP A 75 -8.28 12.27 -11.40
CA ASP A 75 -9.35 13.10 -11.95
C ASP A 75 -9.25 14.59 -11.60
N ILE A 76 -8.38 14.96 -10.65
CA ILE A 76 -8.31 16.32 -10.08
C ILE A 76 -7.30 17.22 -10.82
N GLU A 77 -6.57 16.69 -11.84
CA GLU A 77 -5.54 17.41 -12.62
C GLU A 77 -4.49 18.17 -11.77
N LEU A 78 -4.28 17.74 -10.53
CA LEU A 78 -3.26 18.24 -9.61
C LEU A 78 -2.31 17.11 -9.24
N ASP A 79 -1.05 17.44 -8.95
CA ASP A 79 -0.17 16.45 -8.36
C ASP A 79 -0.61 16.13 -6.91
N PHE A 80 -0.25 14.95 -6.42
CA PHE A 80 -0.66 14.52 -5.07
C PHE A 80 -0.17 15.48 -3.99
N TYR A 81 1.00 16.08 -4.19
CA TYR A 81 1.60 17.01 -3.25
C TYR A 81 0.78 18.30 -3.15
N ASP A 82 0.34 18.86 -4.27
CA ASP A 82 -0.56 20.01 -4.34
C ASP A 82 -1.88 19.72 -3.62
N ILE A 83 -2.45 18.52 -3.82
CA ILE A 83 -3.67 18.10 -3.10
C ILE A 83 -3.40 18.08 -1.59
N MET A 84 -2.29 17.47 -1.16
CA MET A 84 -1.92 17.37 0.26
C MET A 84 -1.68 18.74 0.89
N GLU A 85 -0.95 19.64 0.22
CA GLU A 85 -0.65 21.00 0.67
C GLU A 85 -1.95 21.81 0.81
N ASN A 86 -2.86 21.71 -0.17
CA ASN A 86 -4.17 22.37 -0.12
C ASN A 86 -5.05 21.85 1.03
N CYS A 87 -4.89 20.57 1.41
CA CYS A 87 -5.54 19.98 2.57
C CYS A 87 -4.81 20.29 3.89
N GLY A 88 -3.67 20.99 3.85
CA GLY A 88 -2.83 21.27 5.02
C GLY A 88 -2.24 20.01 5.66
N PHE A 89 -1.97 18.98 4.84
CA PHE A 89 -1.50 17.66 5.27
C PHE A 89 -2.42 16.99 6.32
N ASP A 90 -3.72 17.33 6.28
CA ASP A 90 -4.74 16.73 7.14
C ASP A 90 -5.37 15.52 6.44
N VAL A 91 -5.10 14.31 6.96
CA VAL A 91 -5.64 13.07 6.40
C VAL A 91 -7.17 13.05 6.31
N THR A 92 -7.85 13.75 7.23
CA THR A 92 -9.32 13.77 7.26
C THR A 92 -9.92 14.61 6.14
N LYS A 93 -9.08 15.44 5.51
CA LYS A 93 -9.43 16.25 4.34
C LYS A 93 -8.92 15.65 3.04
N ALA A 94 -7.76 15.00 3.07
CA ALA A 94 -7.13 14.42 1.88
C ALA A 94 -7.80 13.12 1.41
N TYR A 95 -8.34 12.33 2.35
CA TYR A 95 -8.89 11.01 2.09
C TYR A 95 -10.38 10.93 2.42
N THR A 96 -11.09 10.06 1.72
CA THR A 96 -12.49 9.75 1.97
C THR A 96 -12.66 8.91 3.23
N SER A 97 -13.85 8.88 3.81
CA SER A 97 -14.14 8.02 4.97
C SER A 97 -13.96 6.53 4.67
N GLU A 98 -14.16 6.12 3.42
CA GLU A 98 -13.95 4.74 2.98
C GLU A 98 -12.47 4.38 2.91
N GLU A 99 -11.64 5.25 2.31
CA GLU A 99 -10.18 5.07 2.27
C GLU A 99 -9.60 5.02 3.68
N LEU A 100 -10.06 5.90 4.59
CA LEU A 100 -9.62 5.90 5.98
C LEU A 100 -10.01 4.60 6.71
N ARG A 101 -11.23 4.09 6.48
CA ARG A 101 -11.69 2.82 7.05
C ARG A 101 -10.83 1.65 6.56
N LEU A 102 -10.52 1.60 5.28
CA LEU A 102 -9.67 0.55 4.72
C LEU A 102 -8.24 0.65 5.19
N TRP A 103 -7.73 1.88 5.32
CA TRP A 103 -6.43 2.11 5.90
C TRP A 103 -6.31 1.55 7.32
N GLU A 104 -7.37 1.62 8.14
CA GLU A 104 -7.36 0.97 9.47
C GLU A 104 -7.10 -0.54 9.37
N GLU A 105 -7.66 -1.22 8.35
CA GLU A 105 -7.42 -2.65 8.12
C GLU A 105 -6.01 -2.91 7.57
N VAL A 106 -5.59 -2.18 6.53
CA VAL A 106 -4.26 -2.30 5.91
C VAL A 106 -3.16 -2.03 6.94
N SER A 107 -3.28 -0.95 7.70
CA SER A 107 -2.31 -0.59 8.74
C SER A 107 -2.26 -1.60 9.87
N ALA A 108 -3.40 -2.20 10.25
CA ALA A 108 -3.41 -3.25 11.28
C ALA A 108 -2.57 -4.47 10.86
N LEU A 109 -2.63 -4.89 9.59
CA LEU A 109 -1.79 -5.98 9.05
C LEU A 109 -0.31 -5.64 9.12
N LEU A 110 0.04 -4.43 8.67
CA LEU A 110 1.41 -3.93 8.70
C LEU A 110 1.94 -3.83 10.13
N ILE A 111 1.12 -3.38 11.08
CA ILE A 111 1.48 -3.24 12.50
C ILE A 111 1.67 -4.61 13.16
N GLU A 112 0.81 -5.60 12.85
CA GLU A 112 0.85 -6.96 13.44
C GLU A 112 2.26 -7.56 13.31
N ARG A 113 2.92 -7.36 12.16
CA ARG A 113 4.27 -7.84 11.88
C ARG A 113 5.18 -6.73 11.35
N LYS A 114 5.21 -5.57 12.01
CA LYS A 114 5.93 -4.35 11.57
C LYS A 114 7.35 -4.60 11.06
N ASP A 115 8.18 -5.31 11.82
CA ASP A 115 9.56 -5.58 11.42
C ASP A 115 9.66 -6.49 10.19
N PHE A 116 8.69 -7.39 10.01
CA PHE A 116 8.63 -8.30 8.87
C PHE A 116 8.26 -7.58 7.57
N PHE A 117 7.34 -6.62 7.64
CA PHE A 117 6.85 -5.78 6.53
C PHE A 117 7.59 -4.45 6.38
N LYS A 118 8.69 -4.26 7.11
CA LYS A 118 9.45 -3.01 7.14
C LYS A 118 9.76 -2.46 5.75
N GLU A 119 10.08 -3.31 4.79
CA GLU A 119 10.45 -2.88 3.45
C GLU A 119 9.25 -2.35 2.64
N ILE A 120 8.07 -2.95 2.80
CA ILE A 120 6.81 -2.43 2.22
C ILE A 120 6.50 -1.08 2.84
N ILE A 121 6.59 -1.01 4.17
CA ILE A 121 6.40 0.24 4.91
C ILE A 121 7.37 1.28 4.35
N GLU A 122 8.68 1.04 4.37
CA GLU A 122 9.68 1.99 3.88
C GLU A 122 9.45 2.41 2.43
N TYR A 123 9.05 1.49 1.53
CA TYR A 123 8.78 1.77 0.11
C TYR A 123 7.60 2.72 -0.08
N PHE A 124 6.45 2.44 0.52
CA PHE A 124 5.27 3.31 0.39
C PHE A 124 5.35 4.55 1.27
N SER A 125 6.27 4.53 2.24
CA SER A 125 6.52 5.67 3.10
C SER A 125 7.47 6.70 2.43
N ILE A 126 8.41 6.31 1.54
CA ILE A 126 9.57 7.11 1.04
C ILE A 126 9.47 8.65 1.26
N ASN A 127 9.90 9.03 2.47
CA ASN A 127 10.91 10.01 2.88
C ASN A 127 10.91 11.48 2.43
N HIS A 128 9.94 12.00 1.69
CA HIS A 128 9.74 13.45 1.68
C HIS A 128 8.26 13.76 1.53
N VAL A 129 7.65 14.32 2.58
CA VAL A 129 6.33 14.97 2.46
C VAL A 129 6.35 15.98 1.32
N GLU A 130 7.52 16.57 1.01
CA GLU A 130 7.75 17.47 -0.12
C GLU A 130 7.67 16.82 -1.51
N ARG A 131 7.74 15.48 -1.63
CA ARG A 131 7.70 14.69 -2.89
C ARG A 131 7.32 13.21 -2.66
N THR A 132 6.19 12.89 -2.01
CA THR A 132 5.76 11.49 -1.98
C THR A 132 5.40 11.08 -3.42
N ALA A 133 5.94 9.96 -3.90
CA ALA A 133 5.56 9.41 -5.21
C ALA A 133 4.24 8.65 -5.13
N PHE A 134 3.74 8.40 -3.92
CA PHE A 134 2.59 7.54 -3.63
C PHE A 134 1.46 8.34 -2.97
N PRO A 135 0.21 8.24 -3.47
CA PRO A 135 -0.96 8.88 -2.89
C PRO A 135 -1.25 8.47 -1.43
N SER A 136 -0.88 7.26 -1.02
CA SER A 136 -1.05 6.78 0.37
C SER A 136 0.00 7.32 1.35
N GLY A 137 1.01 8.06 0.87
CA GLY A 137 2.19 8.44 1.66
C GLY A 137 1.89 9.18 2.98
N LEU A 138 0.87 10.04 3.02
CA LEU A 138 0.49 10.74 4.26
C LEU A 138 -0.11 9.79 5.32
N LEU A 139 -0.88 8.78 4.89
CA LEU A 139 -1.41 7.75 5.78
C LEU A 139 -0.30 6.93 6.42
N PHE A 140 0.68 6.51 5.60
CA PHE A 140 1.90 5.84 6.08
C PHE A 140 2.63 6.72 7.10
N GLY A 141 2.80 8.00 6.79
CA GLY A 141 3.51 8.92 7.66
C GLY A 141 2.86 9.20 9.01
N GLN A 142 1.53 9.35 9.01
CA GLN A 142 0.77 9.50 10.24
C GLN A 142 0.83 8.23 11.11
N THR A 143 0.82 7.05 10.48
CA THR A 143 0.66 5.77 11.17
C THR A 143 1.97 5.22 11.71
N PHE A 144 3.03 5.25 10.91
CA PHE A 144 4.31 4.64 11.28
C PHE A 144 5.27 5.61 11.96
N HIS A 145 4.84 6.87 12.13
CA HIS A 145 5.56 8.01 12.68
C HIS A 145 6.93 8.24 12.03
N TRP A 146 7.01 9.28 11.23
CA TRP A 146 8.29 9.92 10.96
C TRP A 146 8.75 10.63 12.23
N GLU A 147 9.92 10.28 12.77
CA GLU A 147 10.72 11.31 13.43
C GLU A 147 11.05 12.34 12.34
N LEU A 148 10.17 13.35 12.18
CA LEU A 148 10.51 14.57 11.47
C LEU A 148 11.74 15.12 12.19
N ASP A 149 12.89 15.11 11.52
CA ASP A 149 14.16 15.65 12.03
C ASP A 149 13.89 17.01 12.71
N GLU A 150 13.86 17.05 14.05
CA GLU A 150 14.22 18.26 14.80
C GLU A 150 15.73 18.46 14.60
N LYS A 151 16.11 18.89 13.39
CA LYS A 151 17.35 19.65 13.18
C LYS A 151 16.98 21.11 13.01
N SER A 152 16.75 21.76 14.15
CA SER A 152 16.95 23.20 14.33
C SER A 152 18.41 23.49 14.61
#